data_AF-A0A7V9DQP8-F1
#
_entry.id   AF-A0A7V9DQP8-F1
#
_cell.length_a   1.000
_cell.length_b   1.000
_cell.length_c   1.000
_cell.angle_alpha   90.00
_cell.angle_beta   90.00
_cell.angle_gamma   90.00
#
_symmetry.space_group_name_H-M   'P 1'
#
loop_
_entity.id
_entity.type
_entity.pdbx_description
1 polymer ?
#
loop_
_entity_poly.entity_id
_entity_poly.type
_entity_poly.pdbx_seq_one_letter_code
_entity_poly.pdbx_strand_id
1 'polypeptide(L)'
;MRSSLPVFRRRSARWPRPVVTACDEEGCDSTINADLGAWALQPNSGAEVTVCVDEVCEIRPSRARAIDVVSVNHSFEDEESVTVTVEITSSDGTAIVDASRDFVLKKIQPNGPDCGPTCYHAEVVLTPDGELANS
;
A
#
# COMPACT_ATOMS: atom_id res chain seq x y z
N MET A 1 37.98 -1.97 72.60
CA MET A 1 36.95 -2.56 71.72
C MET A 1 37.07 -1.89 70.37
N ARG A 2 37.57 -2.60 69.34
CA ARG A 2 37.71 -2.08 67.96
C ARG A 2 36.62 -2.73 67.12
N SER A 3 35.63 -1.95 66.68
CA SER A 3 34.61 -2.42 65.74
C SER A 3 35.10 -2.21 64.31
N SER A 4 35.38 -3.32 63.63
CA SER A 4 35.67 -3.37 62.21
C SER A 4 34.35 -3.35 61.42
N LEU A 5 34.14 -2.31 60.61
CA LEU A 5 33.05 -2.28 59.63
C LEU A 5 33.48 -3.04 58.37
N PRO A 6 32.57 -3.82 57.73
CA PRO A 6 32.90 -4.53 56.51
C PRO A 6 32.93 -3.60 55.29
N VAL A 7 33.97 -3.74 54.47
CA VAL A 7 34.13 -3.06 53.17
C VAL A 7 33.22 -3.74 52.15
N PHE A 8 32.11 -3.09 51.78
CA PHE A 8 31.29 -3.49 50.64
C PHE A 8 32.01 -3.14 49.33
N ARG A 9 32.61 -4.14 48.68
CA ARG A 9 33.04 -4.02 47.28
C ARG A 9 31.81 -3.91 46.39
N ARG A 10 31.51 -2.70 45.91
CA ARG A 10 30.55 -2.49 44.82
C ARG A 10 31.11 -3.15 43.55
N ARG A 11 30.61 -4.34 43.21
CA ARG A 11 30.74 -4.88 41.86
C ARG A 11 29.87 -4.01 40.95
N SER A 12 30.50 -3.28 40.06
CA SER A 12 29.84 -2.51 39.00
C SER A 12 29.04 -3.49 38.12
N ALA A 13 27.71 -3.50 38.30
CA ALA A 13 26.81 -4.15 37.37
C ALA A 13 26.96 -3.44 36.01
N ARG A 14 27.55 -4.14 35.05
CA ARG A 14 27.68 -3.68 33.67
C ARG A 14 26.31 -3.90 33.01
N TRP A 15 25.42 -2.92 33.15
CA TRP A 15 24.13 -2.93 32.45
C TRP A 15 24.39 -2.98 30.94
N PRO A 16 23.73 -3.88 30.18
CA PRO A 16 23.80 -3.82 28.74
C PRO A 16 23.29 -2.45 28.29
N ARG A 17 24.03 -1.78 27.41
CA ARG A 17 23.56 -0.54 26.82
C ARG A 17 22.30 -0.86 25.99
N PRO A 18 21.24 -0.04 26.07
CA PRO A 18 20.14 -0.18 25.14
C PRO A 18 20.71 -0.07 23.73
N VAL A 19 20.43 -1.06 22.89
CA VAL A 19 20.68 -0.97 21.47
C VAL A 19 19.71 0.09 20.97
N VAL A 20 20.23 1.28 20.66
CA VAL A 20 19.43 2.29 19.96
C VAL A 20 19.37 1.80 18.52
N THR A 21 18.25 1.20 18.13
CA THR A 21 17.97 0.95 16.72
C THR A 21 17.80 2.31 16.07
N ALA A 22 18.81 2.74 15.29
CA ALA A 22 18.67 3.94 14.47
C ALA A 22 17.70 3.60 13.33
N CYS A 23 16.69 4.44 13.14
CA CYS A 23 15.79 4.33 11.99
C CYS A 23 16.50 4.86 10.74
N ASP A 24 16.29 4.19 9.61
CA ASP A 24 16.60 4.75 8.30
C ASP A 24 15.58 5.86 7.95
N GLU A 25 15.89 6.72 6.97
CA GLU A 25 15.05 7.86 6.56
C GLU A 25 14.42 7.64 5.17
N GLU A 26 13.90 6.43 4.90
CA GLU A 26 13.17 6.15 3.66
C GLU A 26 11.71 6.61 3.79
N GLY A 27 11.23 7.37 2.82
CA GLY A 27 9.81 7.74 2.72
C GLY A 27 8.97 6.61 2.12
N CYS A 28 7.65 6.67 2.32
CA CYS A 28 6.70 5.91 1.52
C CYS A 28 5.40 6.71 1.37
N ASP A 29 4.65 6.42 0.31
CA ASP A 29 3.31 6.93 0.07
C ASP A 29 2.33 5.76 0.08
N SER A 30 1.14 5.98 0.62
CA SER A 30 0.09 4.96 0.56
C SER A 30 -0.56 4.95 -0.83
N THR A 31 -0.60 3.77 -1.45
CA THR A 31 -1.00 3.62 -2.85
C THR A 31 -1.69 2.28 -3.09
N ILE A 32 -2.78 2.32 -3.85
CA ILE A 32 -3.42 1.13 -4.44
C ILE A 32 -2.98 1.06 -5.89
N ASN A 33 -2.43 -0.08 -6.29
CA ASN A 33 -2.07 -0.35 -7.67
C ASN A 33 -3.08 -1.32 -8.28
N ALA A 34 -3.77 -0.87 -9.33
CA ALA A 34 -4.65 -1.71 -10.14
C ALA A 34 -3.94 -2.11 -11.43
N ASP A 35 -3.56 -3.38 -11.52
CA ASP A 35 -3.07 -4.01 -12.74
C ASP A 35 -4.29 -4.37 -13.62
N LEU A 36 -4.37 -3.73 -14.79
CA LEU A 36 -5.45 -3.93 -15.75
C LEU A 36 -5.15 -5.10 -16.71
N GLY A 37 -3.93 -5.63 -16.67
CA GLY A 37 -3.48 -6.80 -17.40
C GLY A 37 -3.81 -6.74 -18.90
N ALA A 38 -4.37 -7.84 -19.40
CA ALA A 38 -4.68 -7.99 -20.82
C ALA A 38 -5.79 -7.03 -21.32
N TRP A 39 -6.57 -6.41 -20.43
CA TRP A 39 -7.62 -5.45 -20.83
C TRP A 39 -7.03 -4.19 -21.46
N ALA A 40 -5.87 -3.75 -20.99
CA ALA A 40 -5.15 -2.58 -21.52
C ALA A 40 -4.64 -2.77 -22.97
N LEU A 41 -4.52 -4.03 -23.41
CA LEU A 41 -3.95 -4.40 -24.70
C LEU A 41 -5.00 -4.80 -25.76
N GLN A 42 -6.29 -4.80 -25.41
CA GLN A 42 -7.33 -5.18 -26.36
C GLN A 42 -7.55 -4.09 -27.42
N PRO A 43 -7.77 -4.44 -28.70
CA PRO A 43 -7.99 -3.45 -29.78
C PRO A 43 -9.24 -2.57 -29.59
N ASN A 44 -10.08 -2.87 -28.60
CA ASN A 44 -11.24 -2.09 -28.16
C ASN A 44 -11.20 -1.84 -26.64
N SER A 45 -10.02 -1.61 -26.04
CA SER A 45 -9.76 -1.51 -24.58
C SER A 45 -10.45 -0.35 -23.83
N GLY A 46 -11.61 0.09 -24.29
CA GLY A 46 -12.29 1.30 -23.84
C GLY A 46 -11.75 2.55 -24.50
N ALA A 47 -12.36 3.70 -24.24
CA ALA A 47 -11.87 5.06 -24.45
C ALA A 47 -11.34 5.67 -23.14
N GLU A 48 -11.85 5.20 -22.00
CA GLU A 48 -11.54 5.72 -20.67
C GLU A 48 -11.52 4.57 -19.66
N VAL A 49 -10.57 4.64 -18.73
CA VAL A 49 -10.47 3.77 -17.58
C VAL A 49 -10.56 4.63 -16.33
N THR A 50 -11.45 4.27 -15.43
CA THR A 50 -11.63 4.91 -14.13
C THR A 50 -11.34 3.89 -13.06
N VAL A 51 -10.38 4.20 -12.19
CA VAL A 51 -10.08 3.40 -11.00
C VAL A 51 -10.34 4.25 -9.78
N CYS A 52 -11.27 3.81 -8.93
CA CYS A 52 -11.61 4.48 -7.69
C CYS A 52 -11.20 3.62 -6.50
N VAL A 53 -10.68 4.27 -5.47
CA VAL A 53 -10.54 3.72 -4.12
C VAL A 53 -11.46 4.55 -3.23
N ASP A 54 -12.53 3.92 -2.77
CA ASP A 54 -13.68 4.56 -2.15
C ASP A 54 -14.21 5.72 -3.01
N GLU A 55 -14.02 6.98 -2.60
CA GLU A 55 -14.47 8.17 -3.32
C GLU A 55 -13.35 8.86 -4.14
N VAL A 56 -12.11 8.35 -4.08
CA VAL A 56 -10.97 8.95 -4.79
C VAL A 56 -10.69 8.19 -6.08
N CYS A 57 -10.83 8.87 -7.21
CA CYS A 57 -10.73 8.27 -8.52
C CYS A 57 -9.58 8.83 -9.36
N GLU A 58 -8.90 7.94 -10.06
CA GLU A 58 -7.98 8.25 -11.15
C GLU A 58 -8.64 7.87 -12.47
N ILE A 59 -8.76 8.86 -13.36
CA ILE A 59 -9.35 8.69 -14.69
C ILE A 59 -8.23 8.78 -15.73
N ARG A 60 -8.15 7.80 -16.61
CA ARG A 60 -7.13 7.72 -17.67
C ARG A 60 -7.78 7.45 -19.03
N PRO A 61 -7.42 8.21 -20.08
CA PRO A 61 -7.84 7.86 -21.42
C PRO A 61 -7.09 6.61 -21.88
N SER A 62 -7.80 5.56 -22.31
CA SER A 62 -7.23 4.28 -22.78
C SER A 62 -6.36 4.41 -24.05
N ARG A 63 -6.46 5.55 -24.74
CA ARG A 63 -5.65 5.88 -25.93
C ARG A 63 -4.22 6.30 -25.58
N ALA A 64 -3.95 6.62 -24.32
CA ALA A 64 -2.58 6.66 -23.84
C ALA A 64 -2.07 5.21 -23.85
N ARG A 65 -0.92 4.97 -24.48
CA ARG A 65 -0.24 3.66 -24.60
C ARG A 65 -0.54 2.71 -23.43
N ALA A 66 -0.82 1.44 -23.73
CA ALA A 66 -0.93 0.30 -22.81
C ALA A 66 -0.81 0.70 -21.33
N ILE A 67 -1.95 1.03 -20.72
CA ILE A 67 -2.01 1.36 -19.30
C ILE A 67 -2.06 0.03 -18.56
N ASP A 68 -0.91 -0.56 -18.32
CA ASP A 68 -0.85 -1.86 -17.65
C ASP A 68 -1.22 -1.71 -16.16
N VAL A 69 -0.87 -0.57 -15.54
CA VAL A 69 -1.14 -0.30 -14.11
C VAL A 69 -1.66 1.13 -13.91
N VAL A 70 -2.69 1.26 -13.06
CA VAL A 70 -3.19 2.54 -12.55
C VAL A 70 -2.95 2.60 -11.05
N SER A 71 -2.23 3.63 -10.61
CA SER A 71 -1.97 3.89 -9.19
C SER A 71 -2.91 4.97 -8.68
N VAL A 72 -3.64 4.68 -7.60
CA VAL A 72 -4.45 5.65 -6.86
C VAL A 72 -3.76 5.94 -5.53
N ASN A 73 -3.33 7.19 -5.35
CA ASN A 73 -2.74 7.63 -4.10
C ASN A 73 -3.85 8.10 -3.15
N HIS A 74 -3.86 7.55 -1.95
CA HIS A 74 -4.82 7.89 -0.92
C HIS A 74 -4.16 7.74 0.45
N SER A 75 -4.48 8.62 1.39
CA SER A 75 -3.92 8.60 2.74
C SER A 75 -4.74 7.67 3.63
N PHE A 76 -4.13 6.63 4.18
CA PHE A 76 -4.77 5.74 5.15
C PHE A 76 -4.06 5.84 6.49
N GLU A 77 -4.82 5.68 7.56
CA GLU A 77 -4.29 5.75 8.93
C GLU A 77 -4.00 4.37 9.50
N ASP A 78 -4.74 3.33 9.06
CA ASP A 78 -4.72 1.98 9.61
C ASP A 78 -4.84 0.87 8.54
N GLU A 79 -4.64 -0.39 8.95
CA GLU A 79 -4.98 -1.56 8.14
C GLU A 79 -6.51 -1.69 8.07
N GLU A 80 -7.12 -1.12 7.04
CA GLU A 80 -8.56 -1.15 6.81
C GLU A 80 -8.94 -1.83 5.48
N SER A 81 -10.23 -2.10 5.32
CA SER A 81 -10.79 -2.55 4.05
C SER A 81 -11.23 -1.35 3.22
N VAL A 82 -10.79 -1.26 1.98
CA VAL A 82 -11.18 -0.23 1.01
C VAL A 82 -11.95 -0.83 -0.15
N THR A 83 -12.92 -0.09 -0.68
CA THR A 83 -13.64 -0.51 -1.89
C THR A 83 -12.86 -0.06 -3.11
N VAL A 84 -12.44 -0.99 -3.96
CA VAL A 84 -11.82 -0.66 -5.25
C VAL A 84 -12.83 -0.91 -6.35
N THR A 85 -13.06 0.11 -7.18
CA THR A 85 -13.94 0.04 -8.35
C THR A 85 -13.12 0.33 -9.60
N VAL A 86 -13.25 -0.52 -10.62
CA VAL A 86 -12.65 -0.34 -11.94
C VAL A 86 -13.77 -0.31 -12.97
N GLU A 87 -13.86 0.81 -13.68
CA GLU A 87 -14.75 1.00 -14.82
C GLU A 87 -13.91 1.19 -16.10
N ILE A 88 -14.27 0.47 -17.15
CA ILE A 88 -13.70 0.66 -18.49
C ILE A 88 -14.86 0.94 -19.43
N THR A 89 -14.90 2.13 -20.03
CA THR A 89 -15.99 2.55 -20.92
C THR A 89 -15.50 2.64 -22.37
N SER A 90 -16.35 2.28 -23.34
CA SER A 90 -16.12 2.45 -24.77
C SER A 90 -16.19 3.92 -25.19
N SER A 91 -15.76 4.25 -26.41
CA SER A 91 -15.84 5.61 -26.97
C SER A 91 -17.25 6.18 -27.12
N ASP A 92 -18.26 5.32 -27.08
CA ASP A 92 -19.68 5.70 -27.07
C ASP A 92 -20.26 5.83 -25.64
N GLY A 93 -19.45 5.62 -24.61
CA GLY A 93 -19.83 5.66 -23.19
C GLY A 93 -20.41 4.35 -22.65
N THR A 94 -20.44 3.28 -23.44
CA THR A 94 -20.91 1.97 -22.95
C THR A 94 -19.87 1.34 -22.01
N ALA A 95 -20.27 0.94 -20.80
CA ALA A 95 -19.40 0.18 -19.90
C ALA A 95 -19.05 -1.19 -20.50
N ILE A 96 -17.75 -1.47 -20.59
CA ILE A 96 -17.17 -2.75 -21.01
C ILE A 96 -16.85 -3.60 -19.76
N VAL A 97 -16.31 -2.94 -18.73
CA VAL A 97 -16.04 -3.50 -17.41
C VAL A 97 -16.63 -2.54 -16.38
N ASP A 98 -17.30 -3.11 -15.39
CA ASP A 98 -17.74 -2.44 -14.16
C ASP A 98 -17.57 -3.46 -13.03
N ALA A 99 -16.46 -3.35 -12.31
CA ALA A 99 -16.06 -4.30 -11.29
C ALA A 99 -15.78 -3.57 -9.99
N SER A 100 -16.29 -4.09 -8.88
CA SER A 100 -16.07 -3.51 -7.56
C SER A 100 -15.84 -4.61 -6.53
N ARG A 101 -14.87 -4.40 -5.63
CA ARG A 101 -14.52 -5.36 -4.57
C ARG A 101 -13.76 -4.70 -3.43
N ASP A 102 -13.95 -5.24 -2.22
CA ASP A 102 -13.22 -4.83 -1.03
C ASP A 102 -11.85 -5.49 -0.94
N PHE A 103 -10.84 -4.70 -0.54
CA PHE A 103 -9.46 -5.12 -0.35
C PHE A 103 -8.93 -4.66 1.00
N VAL A 104 -8.27 -5.56 1.73
CA VAL A 104 -7.60 -5.22 2.99
C VAL A 104 -6.24 -4.62 2.67
N LEU A 105 -5.98 -3.43 3.17
CA LEU A 105 -4.68 -2.77 3.02
C LEU A 105 -3.61 -3.49 3.85
N LYS A 106 -2.41 -3.55 3.29
CA LYS A 106 -1.22 -4.10 3.95
C LYS A 106 -0.35 -2.98 4.46
N LYS A 107 0.00 -3.05 5.74
CA LYS A 107 0.95 -2.14 6.37
C LYS A 107 2.37 -2.35 5.84
N ILE A 108 3.03 -1.25 5.49
CA ILE A 108 4.43 -1.17 5.06
C ILE A 108 5.18 -0.21 5.99
N GLN A 109 6.33 -0.65 6.48
CA GLN A 109 7.21 0.14 7.36
C GLN A 109 8.65 0.05 6.84
N PRO A 110 9.05 0.92 5.89
CA PRO A 110 10.33 0.79 5.20
C PRO A 110 11.53 0.91 6.15
N ASN A 111 11.38 1.65 7.25
CA ASN A 111 12.44 1.90 8.22
C ASN A 111 12.41 0.93 9.43
N GLY A 112 11.49 -0.05 9.44
CA GLY A 112 11.32 -1.02 10.52
C GLY A 112 10.08 -0.78 11.40
N PRO A 113 9.74 -1.74 12.29
CA PRO A 113 8.45 -1.78 12.98
C PRO A 113 8.18 -0.62 13.96
N ASP A 114 9.24 0.01 14.46
CA ASP A 114 9.16 1.14 15.40
C ASP A 114 9.61 2.46 14.76
N CYS A 115 9.78 2.47 13.44
CA CYS A 115 10.32 3.58 12.68
C CYS A 115 9.30 4.01 11.61
N GLY A 116 8.94 5.30 11.64
CA GLY A 116 8.07 5.89 10.62
C GLY A 116 8.83 6.19 9.31
N PRO A 117 8.12 6.51 8.22
CA PRO A 117 6.66 6.53 8.12
C PRO A 117 6.05 5.11 8.04
N THR A 118 4.75 5.01 8.31
CA THR A 118 3.95 3.82 8.00
C THR A 118 3.07 4.14 6.81
N CYS A 119 3.00 3.22 5.85
CA CYS A 119 2.16 3.36 4.67
C CYS A 119 1.33 2.10 4.46
N TYR A 120 0.31 2.22 3.62
CA TYR A 120 -0.67 1.17 3.38
C TYR A 120 -0.83 0.95 1.88
N HIS A 121 -0.83 -0.32 1.48
CA HIS A 121 -0.86 -0.69 0.08
C HIS A 121 -1.82 -1.85 -0.18
N ALA A 122 -2.45 -1.83 -1.34
CA ALA A 122 -3.07 -3.01 -1.94
C ALA A 122 -2.66 -3.11 -3.42
N GLU A 123 -2.50 -4.35 -3.87
CA GLU A 123 -2.30 -4.67 -5.28
C GLU A 123 -3.51 -5.46 -5.75
N VAL A 124 -4.20 -4.92 -6.74
CA VAL A 124 -5.40 -5.52 -7.31
C VAL A 124 -5.15 -5.83 -8.77
N VAL A 125 -5.70 -6.94 -9.25
CA VAL A 125 -5.63 -7.33 -10.65
C VAL A 125 -7.04 -7.43 -11.22
N LEU A 126 -7.24 -6.86 -12.40
CA LEU A 126 -8.43 -7.07 -13.21
C LEU A 126 -8.22 -8.33 -14.06
N THR A 127 -8.93 -9.39 -13.70
CA THR A 127 -8.86 -10.68 -14.38
C THR A 127 -9.44 -10.60 -15.80
N PRO A 128 -9.08 -11.52 -16.71
CA PRO A 128 -9.66 -11.58 -18.07
C PRO A 128 -11.19 -11.74 -18.11
N ASP A 129 -11.79 -12.25 -17.03
CA ASP A 129 -13.24 -12.41 -16.89
C ASP A 129 -13.94 -11.11 -16.43
N GLY A 130 -13.17 -10.04 -16.19
CA GLY A 130 -13.69 -8.74 -15.76
C GLY A 130 -13.91 -8.62 -14.26
N GLU A 131 -13.33 -9.51 -13.46
CA GLU A 131 -13.43 -9.49 -11.99
C GLU A 131 -12.15 -8.94 -11.34
N LEU A 132 -12.28 -8.30 -10.18
CA LEU A 132 -11.16 -7.86 -9.36
C LEU A 132 -10.69 -8.95 -8.38
N ALA A 133 -9.38 -9.16 -8.30
CA ALA A 133 -8.75 -10.08 -7.37
C ALA A 133 -7.50 -9.47 -6.72
N ASN A 134 -7.02 -10.09 -5.64
CA ASN A 134 -5.70 -9.77 -5.10
C ASN A 134 -4.64 -10.23 -6.12
N SER A 135 -3.61 -9.40 -6.30
CA SER A 135 -2.35 -9.80 -6.95
C SER A 135 -1.66 -10.92 -6.17
#